data_AF-A0A934XTK1-F1
#
_entry.id   AF-A0A934XTK1-F1
#
_cell.length_a   1.000
_cell.length_b   1.000
_cell.length_c   1.000
_cell.angle_alpha   90.00
_cell.angle_beta   90.00
_cell.angle_gamma   90.00
#
_symmetry.space_group_name_H-M   'P 1'
#
loop_
_entity.id
_entity.type
_entity.pdbx_description
1 polymer ?
#
loop_
_entity_poly.entity_id
_entity_poly.type
_entity_poly.pdbx_seq_one_letter_code
_entity_poly.pdbx_strand_id
1 'polypeptide(L)'
;FALNLPEVSASILDSHVQHLEASGADVVVTCDPGCLLHLNGGLDRQGCRVRAVHLADLLAGRVTPAPAPAAAKVVKPKLRPRPW
;
A
#
# COMPACT_ATOMS: atom_id res chain seq x y z
N PHE A 1 6.56 -15.79 4.64
CA PHE A 1 5.12 -15.88 4.92
C PHE A 1 4.36 -16.40 3.70
N ALA A 2 4.41 -15.69 2.57
CA ALA A 2 3.70 -16.05 1.33
C ALA A 2 3.92 -17.49 0.81
N LEU A 3 5.06 -18.14 1.09
CA LEU A 3 5.33 -19.52 0.66
C LEU A 3 4.75 -20.59 1.59
N ASN A 4 4.71 -20.31 2.89
CA ASN A 4 4.31 -21.31 3.89
C ASN A 4 2.82 -21.21 4.25
N LEU A 5 2.24 -20.01 4.11
CA LEU A 5 0.85 -19.68 4.45
C LEU A 5 0.25 -18.80 3.35
N PRO A 6 0.10 -19.33 2.12
CA PRO A 6 -0.29 -18.53 0.95
C PRO A 6 -1.68 -17.90 1.10
N GLU A 7 -2.65 -18.63 1.65
CA GLU A 7 -4.02 -18.15 1.86
C GLU A 7 -4.09 -17.01 2.88
N VAL A 8 -3.33 -17.09 3.98
CA VAL A 8 -3.28 -16.00 4.96
C VAL A 8 -2.57 -14.79 4.37
N SER A 9 -1.50 -15.01 3.59
CA SER A 9 -0.79 -13.93 2.90
C SER A 9 -1.70 -13.19 1.93
N ALA A 10 -2.51 -13.91 1.15
CA ALA A 10 -3.49 -13.33 0.24
C ALA A 10 -4.57 -12.53 0.99
N SER A 11 -5.10 -13.06 2.09
CA SER A 11 -6.08 -12.33 2.91
C SER A 11 -5.52 -11.02 3.50
N ILE A 12 -4.26 -11.01 3.91
CA ILE A 12 -3.58 -9.79 4.37
C ILE A 12 -3.44 -8.79 3.22
N LEU A 13 -3.04 -9.27 2.03
CA LEU A 13 -2.89 -8.44 0.85
C LEU A 13 -4.21 -7.76 0.48
N ASP A 14 -5.31 -8.51 0.43
CA ASP A 14 -6.64 -7.98 0.12
C ASP A 14 -7.04 -6.87 1.10
N SER A 15 -6.79 -7.08 2.40
CA SER A 15 -7.08 -6.06 3.40
C SER A 15 -6.23 -4.79 3.20
N HIS A 16 -4.94 -4.93 2.88
CA HIS A 16 -4.09 -3.78 2.59
C HIS A 16 -4.57 -3.02 1.35
N VAL A 17 -4.88 -3.71 0.27
CA VAL A 17 -5.33 -3.09 -0.98
C VAL A 17 -6.64 -2.32 -0.76
N GLN A 18 -7.62 -2.93 -0.08
CA GLN A 18 -8.88 -2.26 0.26
C GLN A 18 -8.66 -0.97 1.07
N HIS A 19 -7.77 -1.00 2.06
CA HIS A 19 -7.46 0.20 2.84
C HIS A 19 -6.73 1.27 2.01
N LEU A 20 -5.83 0.86 1.11
CA LEU A 20 -5.12 1.77 0.21
C LEU A 20 -6.09 2.47 -0.74
N GLU A 21 -7.02 1.74 -1.35
CA GLU A 21 -8.06 2.33 -2.19
C GLU A 21 -8.95 3.30 -1.40
N ALA A 22 -9.43 2.87 -0.22
CA ALA A 22 -10.26 3.70 0.64
C ALA A 22 -9.54 4.98 1.12
N SER A 23 -8.21 4.94 1.23
CA SER A 23 -7.41 6.11 1.62
C SER A 23 -7.32 7.18 0.53
N GLY A 24 -7.57 6.82 -0.74
CA GLY A 24 -7.40 7.72 -1.88
C GLY A 24 -5.93 8.11 -2.16
N ALA A 25 -4.96 7.38 -1.62
CA ALA A 25 -3.54 7.65 -1.85
C ALA A 25 -3.12 7.24 -3.27
N ASP A 26 -2.29 8.05 -3.93
CA ASP A 26 -1.70 7.70 -5.22
C ASP A 26 -0.50 6.74 -5.09
N VAL A 27 0.19 6.83 -3.94
CA VAL A 27 1.44 6.11 -3.68
C VAL A 27 1.47 5.60 -2.25
N VAL A 28 1.91 4.36 -2.06
CA VAL A 28 2.29 3.78 -0.76
C VAL A 28 3.79 3.51 -0.73
N VAL A 29 4.45 3.87 0.37
CA VAL A 29 5.89 3.69 0.53
C VAL A 29 6.16 2.44 1.37
N THR A 30 7.07 1.60 0.90
CA THR A 30 7.53 0.39 1.59
C THR A 30 9.05 0.45 1.83
N CYS A 31 9.56 -0.36 2.77
CA CYS A 31 11.00 -0.42 3.09
C CYS A 31 11.58 -1.83 2.94
N ASP A 32 10.80 -2.76 2.38
CA ASP A 32 11.14 -4.17 2.22
C ASP A 32 10.78 -4.61 0.78
N PRO A 33 11.71 -5.23 0.04
CA PRO A 33 11.44 -5.76 -1.29
C PRO A 33 10.29 -6.78 -1.33
N GLY A 34 10.13 -7.60 -0.29
CA GLY A 34 9.04 -8.57 -0.19
C GLY A 34 7.67 -7.89 -0.14
N CYS A 35 7.49 -6.89 0.70
CA CYS A 35 6.29 -6.06 0.77
C CYS A 35 6.05 -5.34 -0.55
N LEU A 36 7.10 -4.79 -1.17
CA LEU A 36 6.99 -4.10 -2.46
C LEU A 36 6.43 -5.04 -3.54
N LEU A 37 7.01 -6.24 -3.67
CA LEU A 37 6.57 -7.24 -4.65
C LEU A 37 5.16 -7.77 -4.35
N HIS A 38 4.85 -8.01 -3.08
CA HIS A 38 3.55 -8.52 -2.65
C HIS A 38 2.43 -7.50 -2.93
N LEU A 39 2.65 -6.23 -2.54
CA LEU A 39 1.70 -5.15 -2.78
C LEU A 39 1.54 -4.85 -4.26
N ASN A 40 2.63 -4.61 -5.01
CA ASN A 40 2.51 -4.33 -6.44
C ASN A 40 1.86 -5.49 -7.20
N GLY A 41 2.17 -6.74 -6.85
CA GLY A 41 1.52 -7.91 -7.46
C GLY A 41 0.03 -8.03 -7.14
N GLY A 42 -0.41 -7.54 -5.97
CA GLY A 42 -1.83 -7.48 -5.59
C GLY A 42 -2.56 -6.32 -6.26
N LEU A 43 -1.96 -5.13 -6.22
CA LEU A 43 -2.49 -3.90 -6.83
C LEU A 43 -2.70 -4.07 -8.34
N ASP A 44 -1.74 -4.71 -9.03
CA ASP A 44 -1.84 -5.01 -10.46
C ASP A 44 -2.99 -5.98 -10.76
N ARG A 45 -3.09 -7.10 -10.02
CA ARG A 45 -4.18 -8.08 -10.18
C ARG A 45 -5.56 -7.51 -9.90
N GLN A 46 -5.66 -6.55 -8.99
CA GLN A 46 -6.93 -5.92 -8.60
C GLN A 46 -7.22 -4.65 -9.42
N GLY A 47 -6.32 -4.24 -10.32
CA GLY A 47 -6.52 -3.06 -11.16
C GLY A 47 -6.52 -1.74 -10.38
N CYS A 48 -5.87 -1.71 -9.22
CA CYS A 48 -5.83 -0.54 -8.36
C CYS A 48 -4.91 0.53 -8.94
N ARG A 49 -5.27 1.80 -8.77
CA ARG A 49 -4.45 2.94 -9.24
C ARG A 49 -3.25 3.25 -8.35
N VAL A 50 -3.29 2.81 -7.09
CA VAL A 50 -2.23 3.04 -6.11
C VAL A 50 -0.96 2.33 -6.56
N ARG A 51 0.20 2.99 -6.41
CA ARG A 51 1.51 2.37 -6.69
C ARG A 51 2.30 2.17 -5.40
N ALA A 52 2.89 1.00 -5.20
CA ALA A 52 3.85 0.80 -4.12
C ALA A 52 5.27 1.13 -4.60
N VAL A 53 6.01 1.90 -3.81
CA VAL A 53 7.40 2.33 -4.09
C VAL A 53 8.31 2.04 -2.90
N HIS A 54 9.60 1.87 -3.16
CA HIS A 54 10.57 1.71 -2.07
C HIS A 54 10.95 3.07 -1.47
N LEU A 55 11.21 3.10 -0.16
CA LEU A 55 11.63 4.28 0.57
C LEU A 55 12.90 4.92 -0.03
N ALA A 56 13.83 4.09 -0.50
CA ALA A 56 15.04 4.58 -1.16
C ALA A 56 14.75 5.39 -2.44
N ASP A 57 13.74 5.00 -3.23
CA ASP A 57 13.35 5.73 -4.43
C ASP A 57 12.72 7.07 -4.08
N LEU A 58 11.91 7.10 -3.01
CA LEU A 58 11.34 8.34 -2.51
C LEU A 58 12.43 9.30 -2.04
N LEU A 59 13.38 8.83 -1.24
CA LEU A 59 14.50 9.62 -0.74
C LEU A 59 15.44 10.09 -1.87
N ALA A 60 15.56 9.29 -2.93
CA ALA A 60 16.33 9.65 -4.12
C ALA A 60 15.57 10.60 -5.08
N GLY A 61 14.35 11.04 -4.74
CA GLY A 61 13.54 11.93 -5.58
C GLY A 61 13.02 11.26 -6.86
N ARG A 62 12.97 9.92 -6.91
CA ARG A 62 12.53 9.13 -8.08
C ARG A 62 11.03 8.83 -8.07
N VAL A 63 10.32 9.30 -7.04
CA VAL A 63 8.89 9.12 -6.88
C VAL A 63 8.19 10.44 -7.14
N THR A 64 7.47 10.51 -8.25
CA THR A 64 6.52 11.58 -8.53
C THR A 64 5.10 11.07 -8.29
N PRO A 65 4.37 11.62 -7.30
CA PRO A 65 2.94 11.36 -7.20
C PRO A 65 2.22 11.96 -8.41
N ALA A 66 1.11 11.35 -8.82
CA ALA A 66 0.22 11.99 -9.79
C ALA A 66 -0.23 13.35 -9.24
N PRO A 67 -0.55 14.34 -10.11
CA PRO A 67 -1.12 15.60 -9.63
C PRO A 67 -2.36 15.29 -8.79
N ALA A 68 -2.33 15.73 -7.53
CA ALA A 68 -3.33 15.34 -6.55
C ALA A 68 -4.75 15.72 -7.04
N PRO A 69 -5.74 14.82 -6.90
CA PRO A 69 -7.12 15.21 -7.10
C PRO A 69 -7.51 16.30 -6.07
N ALA A 70 -8.28 17.29 -6.50
CA ALA A 70 -8.68 18.41 -5.65
C ALA A 70 -9.36 17.90 -4.36
N ALA A 71 -8.71 18.13 -3.21
CA ALA A 71 -9.18 17.82 -1.87
C ALA A 71 -9.56 16.34 -1.61
N ALA A 72 -8.59 15.43 -1.69
CA ALA A 72 -8.74 14.11 -1.08
C ALA A 72 -8.90 14.25 0.45
N LYS A 73 -10.01 13.75 1.01
CA LYS A 73 -10.22 13.72 2.46
C LYS A 73 -9.20 12.76 3.07
N VAL A 74 -8.35 13.25 3.96
CA VAL A 74 -7.48 12.39 4.78
C VAL A 74 -8.38 11.50 5.64
N VAL A 75 -8.47 10.23 5.29
CA VAL A 75 -9.17 9.22 6.10
C VAL A 75 -8.32 8.96 7.34
N LYS A 76 -8.78 9.41 8.50
CA LYS A 76 -8.12 9.07 9.77
C LYS A 76 -8.31 7.58 10.04
N PRO A 77 -7.23 6.77 10.10
CA PRO A 77 -7.38 5.36 10.40
C PRO A 77 -7.97 5.20 11.80
N LYS A 78 -8.97 4.32 11.92
CA LYS A 78 -9.58 3.97 13.22
C LYS A 78 -8.62 3.04 13.96
N LEU A 79 -7.54 3.60 14.48
CA LEU A 79 -6.55 2.89 15.29
C LEU A 79 -7.24 2.41 16.57
N ARG A 80 -7.28 1.08 16.78
CA ARG A 80 -7.66 0.55 18.09
C ARG A 80 -6.52 0.88 19.07
N PRO A 81 -6.83 1.38 20.28
CA PRO A 81 -5.81 1.59 21.29
C PRO A 81 -5.11 0.26 21.56
N ARG A 82 -3.78 0.23 21.44
CA ARG A 82 -2.99 -0.95 21.78
C ARG A 82 -2.71 -0.91 23.29
N PRO A 83 -2.83 -2.03 24.01
CA PRO A 83 -2.70 -2.07 25.47
C PRO A 83 -1.23 -2.13 25.94
N TRP A 84 -0.29 -1.61 25.15
CA TRP A 84 1.13 -1.56 25.49
C TRP A 84 1.64 -0.12 25.53
#